data_AF-A0A1Y1L6J6-F1
#
_entry.id   AF-A0A1Y1L6J6-F1
#
_cell.length_a   1.000
_cell.length_b   1.000
_cell.length_c   1.000
_cell.angle_alpha   90.00
_cell.angle_beta   90.00
_cell.angle_gamma   90.00
#
_symmetry.space_group_name_H-M   'P 1'
#
loop_
_entity.id
_entity.type
_entity.pdbx_description
1 polymer ?
#
loop_
_entity_poly.entity_id
_entity_poly.type
_entity_poly.pdbx_seq_one_letter_code
_entity_poly.pdbx_strand_id
1 'polypeptide(L)'
;KNVPLPKDLSIKPDVLITTQDSTSLKFLLLGERDRTFHMIAIDFEGLKERTCEDKDLEDWHARVDKDGNPSCIMGHKQTYSRRKKSADCFIKKPFEDPVPKTEDCECTDADFECDYNF
;
A
#
# COMPACT_ATOMS: atom_id res chain seq x y z
N LYS A 1 13.57 -15.09 2.39
CA LYS A 1 13.42 -16.56 2.53
C LYS A 1 12.84 -17.07 1.21
N ASN A 2 13.41 -18.10 0.59
CA ASN A 2 12.93 -18.64 -0.68
C ASN A 2 12.28 -19.99 -0.43
N VAL A 3 11.07 -20.19 -0.94
CA VAL A 3 10.32 -21.45 -0.86
C VAL A 3 10.03 -21.91 -2.28
N PRO A 4 10.45 -23.12 -2.69
CA PRO A 4 10.13 -23.64 -4.01
C PRO A 4 8.65 -23.92 -4.13
N LEU A 5 8.10 -23.80 -5.35
CA LEU A 5 6.73 -24.22 -5.61
C LEU A 5 6.57 -25.73 -5.41
N PRO A 6 5.39 -26.22 -5.01
CA PRO A 6 5.17 -27.65 -4.78
C PRO A 6 5.56 -28.49 -6.00
N LYS A 7 6.31 -29.57 -5.78
CA LYS A 7 6.71 -30.55 -6.83
C LYS A 7 7.50 -29.94 -7.99
N ASP A 8 8.29 -28.89 -7.75
CA ASP A 8 9.06 -28.16 -8.78
C ASP A 8 8.18 -27.71 -9.96
N LEU A 9 6.93 -27.37 -9.64
CA LEU A 9 5.95 -26.97 -10.64
C LEU A 9 6.36 -25.63 -11.27
N SER A 10 6.67 -25.67 -12.56
CA SER A 10 6.85 -24.49 -13.41
C SER A 10 5.54 -24.23 -14.16
N ILE A 11 4.93 -23.07 -13.94
CA ILE A 11 3.69 -22.64 -14.60
C ILE A 11 3.89 -21.29 -15.28
N LYS A 12 3.11 -21.02 -16.31
CA LYS A 12 2.89 -19.66 -16.79
C LYS A 12 1.83 -19.01 -15.89
N PRO A 13 2.15 -17.93 -15.16
CA PRO A 13 1.17 -17.26 -14.32
C PRO A 13 0.16 -16.48 -15.17
N ASP A 14 -1.12 -16.59 -14.81
CA ASP A 14 -2.19 -15.84 -15.47
C ASP A 14 -2.76 -14.76 -14.55
N VAL A 15 -3.04 -15.12 -13.28
CA VAL A 15 -3.73 -14.23 -12.33
C VAL A 15 -3.22 -14.44 -10.90
N LEU A 16 -3.01 -13.35 -10.16
CA LEU A 16 -2.80 -13.34 -8.72
C LEU A 16 -3.92 -12.56 -8.04
N ILE A 17 -4.64 -13.19 -7.12
CA ILE A 17 -5.76 -12.58 -6.37
C ILE A 17 -5.59 -12.76 -4.86
N THR A 18 -6.20 -11.85 -4.10
CA THR A 18 -6.28 -11.88 -2.63
C THR A 18 -7.71 -11.53 -2.19
N THR A 19 -7.95 -11.40 -0.88
CA THR A 19 -9.24 -10.98 -0.33
C THR A 19 -9.60 -9.56 -0.79
N GLN A 20 -10.91 -9.27 -0.90
CA GLN A 20 -11.38 -7.98 -1.43
C GLN A 20 -10.90 -6.76 -0.62
N ASP A 21 -10.73 -6.95 0.68
CA ASP A 21 -10.24 -5.93 1.61
C ASP A 21 -8.71 -5.80 1.62
N SER A 22 -7.99 -6.66 0.89
CA SER A 22 -6.52 -6.72 0.84
C SER A 22 -5.84 -6.80 2.22
N THR A 23 -6.55 -7.26 3.26
CA THR A 23 -5.99 -7.41 4.62
C THR A 23 -5.34 -8.77 4.85
N SER A 24 -5.68 -9.76 4.02
CA SER A 24 -5.19 -11.12 4.18
C SER A 24 -3.75 -11.27 3.71
N LEU A 25 -2.99 -12.11 4.42
CA LEU A 25 -1.67 -12.59 4.02
C LEU A 25 -1.73 -13.79 3.07
N LYS A 26 -2.92 -14.09 2.53
CA LYS A 26 -3.17 -15.25 1.67
C LYS A 26 -3.47 -14.79 0.25
N PHE A 27 -2.83 -15.46 -0.69
CA PHE A 27 -2.95 -15.19 -2.11
C PHE A 27 -3.24 -16.47 -2.87
N LEU A 28 -4.01 -16.37 -3.94
CA LEU A 28 -4.20 -17.45 -4.90
C LEU A 28 -3.51 -17.05 -6.21
N LEU A 29 -2.54 -17.86 -6.61
CA LEU A 29 -1.90 -17.77 -7.91
C LEU A 29 -2.52 -18.81 -8.84
N LEU A 30 -3.14 -18.35 -9.92
CA LEU A 30 -3.66 -19.16 -10.99
C LEU A 30 -2.71 -19.08 -12.18
N GLY A 31 -2.48 -20.22 -12.82
CA GLY A 31 -1.71 -20.29 -14.05
C GLY A 31 -1.88 -21.63 -14.74
N GLU A 32 -1.18 -21.78 -15.86
CA GLU A 32 -1.29 -22.93 -16.73
C GLU A 32 0.06 -23.59 -16.97
N ARG A 33 0.06 -24.92 -17.07
CA ARG A 33 1.15 -25.70 -17.66
C ARG A 33 0.54 -26.78 -18.55
N ASP A 34 1.00 -26.90 -19.79
CA ASP A 34 0.59 -27.96 -20.72
C ASP A 34 -0.95 -28.11 -20.84
N ARG A 35 -1.69 -27.00 -21.00
CA ARG A 35 -3.17 -26.96 -21.07
C ARG A 35 -3.89 -27.41 -19.79
N THR A 36 -3.18 -27.52 -18.68
CA THR A 36 -3.73 -27.83 -17.37
C THR A 36 -3.66 -26.60 -16.47
N PHE A 37 -4.79 -26.20 -15.90
CA PHE A 37 -4.84 -25.12 -14.93
C PHE A 37 -4.37 -25.58 -13.55
N HIS A 38 -3.61 -24.71 -12.90
CA HIS A 38 -3.09 -24.89 -11.56
C HIS A 38 -3.49 -23.71 -10.68
N MET A 39 -3.85 -24.01 -9.44
CA MET A 39 -4.16 -23.03 -8.41
C MET A 39 -3.26 -23.28 -7.22
N ILE A 40 -2.50 -22.26 -6.83
CA ILE A 40 -1.50 -22.32 -5.78
C ILE A 40 -1.92 -21.35 -4.67
N ALA A 41 -2.14 -21.86 -3.47
CA ALA A 41 -2.34 -21.05 -2.29
C ALA A 41 -0.99 -20.65 -1.69
N ILE A 42 -0.75 -19.34 -1.60
CA ILE A 42 0.45 -18.76 -0.99
C ILE A 42 0.03 -18.15 0.34
N ASP A 43 0.64 -18.61 1.43
CA ASP A 43 0.32 -18.17 2.79
C ASP A 43 1.54 -17.52 3.44
N PHE A 44 1.46 -16.22 3.71
CA PHE A 44 2.50 -15.46 4.38
C PHE A 44 2.31 -15.37 5.90
N GLU A 45 1.24 -15.92 6.49
CA GLU A 45 1.07 -15.99 7.95
C GLU A 45 2.24 -16.74 8.63
N GLY A 46 2.83 -17.70 7.90
CA GLY A 46 4.02 -18.44 8.32
C GLY A 46 5.29 -17.60 8.52
N LEU A 47 5.33 -16.35 8.04
CA LEU A 47 6.43 -15.44 8.31
C LEU A 47 6.53 -15.03 9.79
N LYS A 48 5.47 -15.26 10.58
CA LYS A 48 5.39 -14.94 12.02
C LYS A 48 5.79 -13.50 12.34
N GLU A 49 5.41 -12.56 11.47
CA GLU A 49 5.66 -11.15 11.72
C GLU A 49 4.91 -10.69 12.97
N ARG A 50 5.61 -9.91 13.79
CA ARG A 50 5.03 -9.21 14.94
C ARG A 50 4.01 -8.18 14.46
N THR A 51 3.08 -7.80 15.33
CA THR A 51 2.19 -6.67 15.06
C THR A 51 2.99 -5.37 15.08
N CYS A 52 2.75 -4.47 14.12
CA CYS A 52 3.35 -3.14 14.14
C CYS A 52 2.84 -2.32 15.33
N GLU A 53 3.74 -1.59 15.98
CA GLU A 53 3.46 -0.62 17.03
C GLU A 53 3.67 0.80 16.51
N ASP A 54 3.28 1.83 17.26
CA ASP A 54 3.44 3.23 16.84
C ASP A 54 4.89 3.60 16.49
N LYS A 55 5.87 2.96 17.13
CA LYS A 55 7.30 3.16 16.84
C LYS A 55 7.71 2.71 15.43
N ASP A 56 6.93 1.83 14.82
CA ASP A 56 7.15 1.29 13.48
C ASP A 56 6.46 2.12 12.40
N LEU A 57 5.66 3.09 12.81
CA LEU A 57 5.00 4.04 11.94
C LEU A 57 5.84 5.31 11.83
N GLU A 58 5.72 5.99 10.71
CA GLU A 58 6.28 7.31 10.44
C GLU A 58 5.20 8.21 9.86
N ASP A 59 5.26 9.49 10.21
CA ASP A 59 4.50 10.52 9.52
C ASP A 59 5.12 10.70 8.12
N TRP A 60 4.28 10.61 7.11
CA TRP A 60 4.65 10.73 5.71
C TRP A 60 3.77 11.78 5.03
N HIS A 61 4.41 12.81 4.49
CA HIS A 61 3.71 13.84 3.74
C HIS A 61 3.29 13.31 2.37
N ALA A 62 2.02 13.52 2.03
CA ALA A 62 1.41 13.01 0.79
C ALA A 62 2.16 13.48 -0.46
N ARG A 63 2.66 14.72 -0.39
CA ARG A 63 3.42 15.35 -1.46
C ARG A 63 4.44 16.31 -0.87
N VAL A 64 5.63 16.30 -1.46
CA VAL A 64 6.75 17.16 -1.08
C VAL A 64 7.23 17.96 -2.29
N ASP A 65 7.80 19.13 -2.04
CA ASP A 65 8.44 19.96 -3.05
C ASP A 65 9.85 19.41 -3.43
N LYS A 66 10.60 20.18 -4.24
CA LYS A 66 11.95 19.81 -4.68
C LYS A 66 12.97 19.77 -3.53
N ASP A 67 12.70 20.50 -2.46
CA ASP A 67 13.56 20.62 -1.28
C ASP A 67 13.16 19.63 -0.18
N GLY A 68 12.10 18.84 -0.41
CA GLY A 68 11.60 17.82 0.49
C GLY A 68 10.60 18.34 1.54
N ASN A 69 10.15 19.59 1.44
CA ASN A 69 9.17 20.15 2.37
C ASN A 69 7.74 19.77 1.97
N PRO A 70 6.80 19.69 2.93
CA PRO A 70 5.40 19.39 2.64
C PRO A 70 4.79 20.43 1.70
N SER A 71 4.30 19.99 0.54
CA SER A 71 3.67 20.89 -0.44
C SER A 71 2.20 21.13 -0.09
N CYS A 72 1.73 22.36 -0.28
CA CYS A 72 0.32 22.68 -0.17
C CYS A 72 -0.45 22.28 -1.43
N ILE A 73 -1.51 21.49 -1.29
CA ILE A 73 -2.37 21.04 -2.38
C ILE A 73 -3.82 21.24 -1.99
N MET A 74 -4.58 21.96 -2.82
CA MET A 74 -5.97 22.33 -2.54
C MET A 74 -6.11 23.03 -1.17
N GLY A 75 -5.21 23.96 -0.86
CA GLY A 75 -5.20 24.68 0.42
C GLY A 75 -4.74 23.88 1.65
N HIS A 76 -4.31 22.62 1.50
CA HIS A 76 -3.88 21.79 2.65
C HIS A 76 -2.54 21.07 2.42
N LYS A 77 -1.74 20.96 3.49
CA LYS A 77 -0.68 19.96 3.60
C LYS A 77 -1.26 18.70 4.23
N GLN A 78 -1.09 17.56 3.58
CA GLN A 78 -1.62 16.27 4.05
C GLN A 78 -0.50 15.37 4.56
N THR A 79 -0.66 14.85 5.77
CA THR A 79 0.30 13.93 6.41
C THR A 79 -0.42 12.65 6.82
N TYR A 80 0.12 11.51 6.38
CA TYR A 80 -0.39 10.18 6.68
C TYR A 80 0.55 9.43 7.61
N SER A 81 0.01 8.60 8.50
CA SER A 81 0.81 7.62 9.25
C SER A 81 0.98 6.36 8.41
N ARG A 82 2.23 5.97 8.12
CA ARG A 82 2.53 4.75 7.34
C ARG A 82 3.59 3.91 8.02
N ARG A 83 3.66 2.61 7.69
CA ARG A 83 4.73 1.72 8.16
C ARG A 83 6.09 2.13 7.57
N LYS A 84 7.10 2.22 8.43
CA LYS A 84 8.50 2.40 8.02
C LYS A 84 8.94 1.27 7.11
N LYS A 85 9.73 1.58 6.08
CA LYS A 85 10.28 0.58 5.15
C LYS A 85 11.19 -0.44 5.86
N SER A 86 11.87 -0.02 6.92
CA SER A 86 12.78 -0.85 7.73
C SER A 86 12.07 -1.65 8.83
N ALA A 87 10.78 -1.42 9.08
CA ALA A 87 10.06 -2.13 10.12
C ALA A 87 9.64 -3.53 9.65
N ASP A 88 10.21 -4.56 10.26
CA ASP A 88 9.83 -5.96 10.09
C ASP A 88 8.62 -6.30 10.98
N CYS A 89 7.44 -5.86 10.55
CA CYS A 89 6.17 -6.07 11.23
C CYS A 89 4.98 -6.02 10.25
N PHE A 90 3.85 -6.61 10.66
CA PHE A 90 2.61 -6.58 9.90
C PHE A 90 1.53 -5.75 10.61
N ILE A 91 0.75 -4.98 9.85
CA ILE A 91 -0.39 -4.22 10.35
C ILE A 91 -1.58 -5.18 10.49
N LYS A 92 -1.74 -5.79 11.68
CA LYS A 92 -2.84 -6.73 11.99
C LYS A 92 -4.13 -6.00 12.40
N LYS A 93 -4.61 -5.10 11.55
CA LYS A 93 -5.93 -4.48 11.70
C LYS A 93 -6.72 -4.59 10.40
N PRO A 94 -8.07 -4.59 10.48
CA PRO A 94 -8.90 -4.44 9.29
C PRO A 94 -8.45 -3.23 8.47
N PHE A 95 -8.66 -3.29 7.15
CA PHE A 95 -8.40 -2.16 6.28
C PHE A 95 -9.35 -1.03 6.68
N GLU A 96 -8.77 0.10 7.03
CA GLU A 96 -9.46 1.33 7.34
C GLU A 96 -8.91 2.39 6.41
N ASP A 97 -9.79 3.20 5.83
CA ASP A 97 -9.36 4.29 4.97
C ASP A 97 -8.42 5.23 5.75
N PRO A 98 -7.21 5.49 5.23
CA PRO A 98 -6.24 6.31 5.94
C PRO A 98 -6.74 7.74 6.04
N VAL A 99 -6.96 8.21 7.26
CA VAL A 99 -7.36 9.59 7.52
C VAL A 99 -6.11 10.48 7.61
N PRO A 100 -5.94 11.48 6.73
CA PRO A 100 -4.81 12.39 6.79
C PRO A 100 -4.95 13.37 7.96
N LYS A 101 -3.82 13.72 8.58
CA LYS A 101 -3.70 14.98 9.32
C LYS A 101 -3.55 16.10 8.29
N THR A 102 -4.46 17.07 8.33
CA THR A 102 -4.47 18.23 7.43
C THR A 102 -4.02 19.48 8.16
N GLU A 103 -3.15 20.26 7.54
CA GLU A 103 -2.76 21.60 7.97
C GLU A 103 -3.12 22.59 6.86
N ASP A 104 -3.89 23.62 7.20
CA ASP A 104 -4.33 24.64 6.26
C ASP A 104 -3.18 25.57 5.90
N CYS A 105 -3.09 25.93 4.63
CA CYS A 105 -2.11 26.87 4.12
C CYS A 105 -2.74 28.25 3.88
N GLU A 106 -1.90 29.27 3.79
CA GLU A 106 -2.34 30.55 3.22
C GLU A 106 -2.64 30.40 1.73
N CYS A 107 -3.70 31.05 1.27
CA CYS A 107 -4.11 31.02 -0.12
C CYS A 107 -3.06 31.70 -1.01
N THR A 108 -2.78 31.07 -2.15
CA THR A 108 -1.89 31.59 -3.20
C THR A 108 -2.67 31.74 -4.51
N ASP A 109 -2.10 32.41 -5.51
CA ASP A 109 -2.72 32.53 -6.84
C ASP A 109 -3.03 31.16 -7.48
N ALA A 110 -2.31 30.10 -7.08
CA ALA A 110 -2.52 28.74 -7.57
C ALA A 110 -3.78 28.07 -7.00
N ASP A 111 -4.38 28.63 -5.95
CA ASP A 111 -5.60 28.12 -5.31
C ASP A 111 -6.89 28.71 -5.92
N PHE A 112 -6.76 29.62 -6.88
CA PHE A 112 -7.88 30.23 -7.59
C PHE A 112 -8.01 29.70 -9.01
N GLU A 113 -9.25 29.51 -9.45
CA GLU A 113 -9.59 29.25 -10.85
C GLU A 113 -10.35 30.45 -11.43
N CYS A 114 -10.33 30.58 -12.77
CA CYS A 114 -11.11 31.61 -13.43
C CYS A 114 -12.61 31.39 -13.21
N ASP A 115 -13.33 32.47 -12.94
CA ASP A 115 -14.79 32.45 -12.86
C ASP A 115 -15.43 32.55 -14.26
N TYR A 116 -16.74 32.36 -14.34
CA TYR A 116 -17.51 32.45 -15.57
C TYR A 116 -17.25 33.78 -16.33
N ASN A 117 -16.78 33.65 -17.58
CA ASN A 117 -16.36 34.73 -18.49
C ASN A 117 -14.99 35.40 -18.21
N PHE A 118 -14.09 34.75 -17.47
CA PHE A 118 -12.71 35.21 -17.24
C PHE A 118 -11.67 34.14 -17.59
#